data_AF-A0A8J5I5C0-F1
#
_entry.id   AF-A0A8J5I5C0-F1
#
_cell.length_a   1.000
_cell.length_b   1.000
_cell.length_c   1.000
_cell.angle_alpha   90.00
_cell.angle_beta   90.00
_cell.angle_gamma   90.00
#
_symmetry.space_group_name_H-M   'P 1'
#
loop_
_entity.id
_entity.type
_entity.pdbx_description
1 polymer ?
#
loop_
_entity_poly.entity_id
_entity_poly.type
_entity_poly.pdbx_seq_one_letter_code
_entity_poly.pdbx_strand_id
1 'polypeptide(L)'
;RFAKKLRLRSVPNHGRSIDVQGIGKGTLTTKRRVLVKVTLERRLVYEFEMWVLPHNAGIDVALGMDFMIPAGARLDLYRSTAMLPGETTLTLIKSKKMEANPVGRRE
;
A
#
# COMPACT_ATOMS: atom_id res chain seq x y z
N ARG A 1 7.04 -11.10 3.23
CA ARG A 1 8.16 -11.23 4.21
C ARG A 1 8.02 -10.24 5.37
N PHE A 2 7.80 -8.97 5.06
CA PHE A 2 7.67 -7.87 6.03
C PHE A 2 6.61 -8.08 7.13
N ALA A 3 5.36 -8.40 6.77
CA ALA A 3 4.28 -8.61 7.75
C ALA A 3 4.60 -9.74 8.78
N LYS A 4 5.35 -10.78 8.38
CA LYS A 4 5.79 -11.84 9.29
C LYS A 4 6.84 -11.32 10.28
N LYS A 5 7.80 -10.50 9.81
CA LYS A 5 8.84 -9.87 10.63
C LYS A 5 8.23 -8.97 11.72
N LEU A 6 7.18 -8.23 11.36
CA LEU A 6 6.46 -7.34 12.29
C LEU A 6 5.51 -8.07 13.25
N ARG A 7 5.32 -9.39 13.11
CA ARG A 7 4.43 -10.19 13.96
C ARG A 7 3.01 -9.59 14.09
N LEU A 8 2.50 -9.03 12.98
CA LEU A 8 1.20 -8.34 12.96
C LEU A 8 0.05 -9.30 13.27
N ARG A 9 -0.92 -8.80 14.03
CA ARG A 9 -2.14 -9.55 14.38
C ARG A 9 -3.06 -9.67 13.17
N SER A 10 -3.47 -10.91 12.89
CA SER A 10 -4.46 -11.19 11.85
C SER A 10 -5.85 -10.75 12.30
N VAL A 11 -6.67 -10.30 11.36
CA VAL A 11 -8.08 -9.94 11.58
C VAL A 11 -8.96 -11.03 10.97
N PRO A 12 -10.07 -11.44 11.61
CA PRO A 12 -11.06 -12.30 11.00
C PRO A 12 -11.51 -11.73 9.65
N ASN A 13 -11.49 -12.57 8.63
CA ASN A 13 -11.69 -12.12 7.26
C ASN A 13 -13.09 -12.48 6.71
N HIS A 14 -13.91 -13.24 7.45
CA HIS A 14 -15.33 -13.53 7.16
C HIS A 14 -15.62 -13.87 5.68
N GLY A 15 -14.73 -14.65 5.04
CA GLY A 15 -14.88 -15.04 3.64
C GLY A 15 -14.53 -13.97 2.59
N ARG A 16 -14.11 -12.76 3.00
CA ARG A 16 -13.72 -11.68 2.07
C ARG A 16 -12.45 -12.06 1.29
N SER A 17 -12.29 -11.53 0.09
CA SER A 17 -11.02 -11.58 -0.64
C SER A 17 -10.89 -10.32 -1.47
N ILE A 18 -9.67 -9.96 -1.81
CA ILE A 18 -9.40 -8.90 -2.76
C ILE A 18 -8.49 -9.41 -3.85
N ASP A 19 -8.83 -9.05 -5.08
CA ASP A 19 -7.97 -9.18 -6.24
C ASP A 19 -7.24 -7.86 -6.46
N VAL A 20 -5.92 -7.93 -6.53
CA VAL A 20 -5.05 -6.78 -6.68
C VAL A 20 -4.29 -6.91 -7.99
N GLN A 21 -4.37 -5.86 -8.79
CA GLN A 21 -3.64 -5.71 -10.04
C GLN A 21 -2.71 -4.50 -9.93
N GLY A 22 -1.71 -4.41 -10.81
CA GLY A 22 -0.78 -3.28 -10.82
C GLY A 22 0.30 -3.34 -9.72
N ILE A 23 0.37 -4.41 -8.94
CA ILE A 23 1.48 -4.70 -8.00
C ILE A 23 2.18 -5.99 -8.43
N GLY A 24 3.36 -5.87 -9.04
CA GLY A 24 4.10 -7.00 -9.60
C GLY A 24 3.51 -7.55 -10.89
N LYS A 25 3.82 -8.80 -11.24
CA LYS A 25 3.31 -9.45 -12.46
C LYS A 25 1.98 -10.14 -12.18
N GLY A 26 0.95 -9.78 -12.96
CA GLY A 26 -0.36 -10.44 -12.95
C GLY A 26 -1.31 -9.96 -11.83
N THR A 27 -2.43 -10.68 -11.70
CA THR A 27 -3.42 -10.46 -10.64
C THR A 27 -3.07 -11.31 -9.43
N LEU A 28 -3.12 -10.72 -8.24
CA LEU A 28 -2.89 -11.40 -6.97
C LEU A 28 -4.16 -11.37 -6.12
N THR A 29 -4.64 -12.54 -5.72
CA THR A 29 -5.75 -12.66 -4.76
C THR A 29 -5.22 -12.85 -3.35
N THR A 30 -5.76 -12.12 -2.37
CA THR A 30 -5.47 -12.37 -0.95
C THR A 30 -6.73 -12.41 -0.09
N LYS A 31 -6.67 -13.28 0.92
CA LYS A 31 -7.67 -13.45 1.99
C LYS A 31 -7.12 -13.08 3.36
N ARG A 32 -5.89 -12.55 3.43
CA ARG A 32 -5.26 -12.27 4.72
C ARG A 32 -5.32 -10.78 5.01
N ARG A 33 -5.93 -10.43 6.14
CA ARG A 33 -5.97 -9.06 6.67
C ARG A 33 -5.26 -8.97 8.01
N VAL A 34 -4.66 -7.83 8.27
CA VAL A 34 -3.96 -7.50 9.52
C VAL A 34 -4.36 -6.11 9.98
N LEU A 35 -4.41 -5.90 11.29
CA LEU A 35 -4.62 -4.57 11.86
C LEU A 35 -3.25 -3.93 12.11
N VAL A 36 -3.04 -2.73 11.57
CA VAL A 36 -1.76 -2.02 11.61
C VAL A 36 -1.96 -0.62 12.13
N LYS A 37 -1.05 -0.19 13.01
CA LYS A 37 -0.90 1.20 13.41
C LYS A 37 0.24 1.83 12.63
N VAL A 38 -0.09 2.82 11.81
CA VAL A 38 0.88 3.63 11.04
C VAL A 38 1.14 4.90 11.82
N THR A 39 2.38 5.09 12.26
CA THR A 39 2.78 6.32 12.95
C THR A 39 3.48 7.26 11.99
N LEU A 40 2.93 8.46 11.83
CA LEU A 40 3.59 9.58 11.16
C LEU A 40 4.12 10.55 12.22
N GLU A 41 5.33 11.07 11.99
CA GLU A 41 5.95 12.13 12.80
C GLU A 41 5.78 12.00 14.33
N ARG A 42 6.08 10.80 14.85
CA ARG A 42 6.09 10.44 16.29
C ARG A 42 4.76 10.59 17.06
N ARG A 43 3.77 11.34 16.56
CA ARG A 43 2.53 11.66 17.31
C ARG A 43 1.26 11.24 16.60
N LEU A 44 1.27 11.13 15.27
CA LEU A 44 0.05 10.88 14.51
C LEU A 44 -0.07 9.39 14.19
N VAL A 45 -0.93 8.69 14.93
CA VAL A 45 -1.12 7.25 14.77
C VAL A 45 -2.45 6.98 14.09
N TYR A 46 -2.41 6.35 12.93
CA TYR A 46 -3.59 5.86 12.24
C TYR A 46 -3.69 4.35 12.36
N GLU A 47 -4.90 3.84 12.58
CA GLU A 47 -5.17 2.40 12.64
C GLU A 47 -5.94 1.96 11.39
N PHE A 48 -5.41 0.96 10.68
CA PHE A 48 -5.96 0.49 9.42
C PHE A 48 -5.95 -1.04 9.34
N GLU A 49 -6.98 -1.60 8.71
CA GLU A 49 -6.98 -2.98 8.26
C GLU A 49 -6.28 -3.06 6.90
N MET A 50 -5.11 -3.71 6.86
CA MET A 50 -4.33 -3.86 5.64
C MET A 50 -4.41 -5.30 5.12
N TRP A 51 -4.39 -5.43 3.79
CA TRP A 51 -4.26 -6.73 3.13
C TRP A 51 -2.79 -7.16 3.07
N VAL A 52 -2.53 -8.45 3.33
CA VAL A 52 -1.19 -9.02 3.21
C VAL A 52 -1.10 -9.76 1.88
N LEU A 53 -0.24 -9.27 0.99
CA LEU A 53 -0.04 -9.86 -0.33
C LEU A 53 1.32 -10.56 -0.43
N PRO A 54 1.37 -11.77 -1.01
CA PRO A 54 2.63 -12.34 -1.47
C PRO A 54 3.01 -11.69 -2.80
N HIS A 55 3.86 -10.65 -2.76
CA HIS A 55 4.34 -9.97 -3.96
C HIS A 55 5.87 -9.83 -3.94
N ASN A 56 6.45 -9.68 -5.13
CA ASN A 56 7.90 -9.49 -5.35
C ASN A 56 8.20 -8.11 -5.97
N ALA A 57 7.36 -7.11 -5.69
CA ALA A 57 7.45 -5.78 -6.33
C ALA A 57 8.54 -4.87 -5.71
N GLY A 58 9.35 -5.38 -4.78
CA GLY A 58 10.44 -4.61 -4.16
C GLY A 58 10.00 -3.55 -3.14
N ILE A 59 8.72 -3.51 -2.78
CA ILE A 59 8.17 -2.66 -1.70
C ILE A 59 7.71 -3.53 -0.53
N ASP A 60 7.72 -2.97 0.68
CA ASP A 60 7.24 -3.68 1.88
C ASP A 60 5.78 -3.36 2.22
N VAL A 61 5.34 -2.14 1.86
CA VAL A 61 4.01 -1.58 2.15
C VAL A 61 3.56 -0.71 0.97
N ALA A 62 2.28 -0.80 0.61
CA ALA A 62 1.62 0.13 -0.30
C ALA A 62 0.53 0.88 0.47
N LEU A 63 0.57 2.21 0.45
CA LEU A 63 -0.45 3.09 1.03
C LEU A 63 -1.20 3.75 -0.12
N GLY A 64 -2.51 3.49 -0.19
CA GLY A 64 -3.36 4.00 -1.24
C GLY A 64 -4.04 5.32 -0.84
N MET A 65 -5.04 5.69 -1.64
CA MET A 65 -5.87 6.88 -1.40
C MET A 65 -6.68 6.77 -0.10
N ASP A 66 -7.01 5.55 0.31
CA ASP A 66 -7.68 5.21 1.57
C ASP A 66 -6.86 5.62 2.80
N PHE A 67 -5.53 5.63 2.69
CA PHE A 67 -4.64 6.23 3.66
C PHE A 67 -4.41 7.71 3.40
N MET A 68 -4.07 8.07 2.15
CA MET A 68 -3.59 9.42 1.82
C MET A 68 -4.62 10.52 2.02
N ILE A 69 -5.90 10.27 1.70
CA ILE A 69 -6.97 11.28 1.84
C ILE A 69 -7.26 11.57 3.31
N PRO A 70 -7.58 10.58 4.17
CA PRO A 70 -7.82 10.85 5.59
C PRO A 70 -6.57 11.34 6.31
N ALA A 71 -5.39 10.91 5.88
CA ALA A 71 -4.13 11.41 6.37
C ALA A 71 -3.74 12.77 5.78
N GLY A 72 -4.60 13.49 5.04
CA GLY A 72 -4.30 14.84 4.55
C GLY A 72 -2.98 14.96 3.76
N ALA A 73 -2.53 13.88 3.12
CA ALA A 73 -1.29 13.87 2.37
C ALA A 73 -1.44 14.72 1.10
N ARG A 74 -0.45 15.58 0.82
CA ARG A 74 -0.45 16.48 -0.34
C ARG A 74 0.69 16.11 -1.27
N LEU A 75 0.42 16.04 -2.57
CA LEU A 75 1.44 15.77 -3.59
C LEU A 75 1.75 17.06 -4.35
N ASP A 76 3.02 17.43 -4.40
CA ASP A 76 3.56 18.44 -5.30
C ASP A 76 4.37 17.74 -6.40
N LEU A 77 3.77 17.60 -7.57
CA LEU A 77 4.38 16.93 -8.72
C LEU A 77 5.43 17.80 -9.39
N TYR A 78 5.37 19.13 -9.25
CA TYR A 78 6.37 20.05 -9.80
C TYR A 78 7.70 19.90 -9.05
N ARG A 79 7.63 19.83 -7.72
CA ARG A 79 8.81 19.63 -6.86
C ARG A 79 9.16 18.16 -6.63
N SER A 80 8.33 17.23 -7.11
CA SER A 80 8.46 15.79 -6.84
C SER A 80 8.51 15.49 -5.34
N THR A 81 7.57 16.05 -4.58
CA THR A 81 7.48 15.90 -3.12
C THR A 81 6.08 15.49 -2.66
N ALA A 82 6.00 14.76 -1.55
CA ALA A 82 4.78 14.48 -0.82
C ALA A 82 4.88 15.07 0.59
N MET A 83 3.86 15.78 1.04
CA MET A 83 3.77 16.33 2.38
C MET A 83 2.75 15.55 3.20
N LEU A 84 3.15 15.09 4.38
CA LEU A 84 2.27 14.50 5.39
C LEU A 84 1.79 15.58 6.37
N PRO A 85 0.70 15.35 7.14
CA PRO A 85 0.28 16.29 8.18
C PRO A 85 1.36 16.43 9.23
N GLY A 86 1.64 17.68 9.63
CA GLY A 86 2.74 18.00 10.55
C GLY A 86 4.06 18.39 9.84
N GLU A 87 4.03 18.51 8.50
CA GLU A 87 5.07 19.09 7.63
C GLU A 87 6.22 18.16 7.19
N THR A 88 6.23 16.87 7.53
CA THR A 88 7.19 15.93 6.90
C THR A 88 7.01 15.93 5.39
N THR A 89 8.07 16.36 4.72
CA THR A 89 8.20 16.33 3.27
C THR A 89 9.03 15.12 2.86
N LEU A 90 8.44 14.25 2.05
CA LEU A 90 9.06 13.07 1.46
C LEU A 90 9.35 13.32 -0.02
N THR A 91 10.46 12.82 -0.52
CA THR A 91 10.76 12.86 -1.96
C THR A 91 9.97 11.77 -2.69
N LEU A 92 9.31 12.16 -3.78
CA LEU A 92 8.68 11.22 -4.70
C LEU A 92 9.75 10.67 -5.63
N ILE A 93 9.88 9.34 -5.64
CA ILE A 93 10.79 8.63 -6.53
C ILE A 93 9.96 8.04 -7.66
N LYS A 94 10.38 8.29 -8.90
CA LYS A 94 9.77 7.66 -10.07
C LYS A 94 10.02 6.15 -10.02
N SER A 95 8.95 5.36 -9.97
CA SER A 95 9.06 3.92 -10.14
C SER A 95 9.38 3.57 -11.60
N LYS A 96 10.14 2.50 -11.84
CA LYS A 96 10.28 1.95 -13.19
C LYS A 96 8.90 1.53 -13.68
N LYS A 97 8.60 1.82 -14.95
CA LYS A 97 7.35 1.41 -15.61
C LYS A 97 7.23 -0.10 -15.44
N MET A 98 6.20 -0.55 -14.72
CA MET A 98 5.90 -1.97 -14.64
C MET A 98 5.26 -2.34 -15.96
N GLU A 99 5.91 -3.20 -16.76
CA GLU A 99 5.34 -3.66 -18.03
C GLU A 99 3.97 -4.28 -17.76
N ALA A 100 2.92 -3.61 -18.25
CA ALA A 100 1.60 -4.20 -18.30
C ALA A 100 1.66 -5.32 -19.33
N ASN A 101 1.55 -6.57 -18.87
CA ASN A 101 1.29 -7.65 -19.80
C ASN A 101 -0.14 -7.44 -20.33
N PRO A 102 -0.38 -7.38 -21.65
CA PRO A 102 -1.72 -7.22 -22.17
C PRO A 102 -2.57 -8.40 -21.66
N VAL A 103 -3.63 -8.07 -20.93
CA VAL A 103 -4.66 -9.06 -20.59
C VAL A 103 -5.24 -9.52 -21.92
N GLY A 104 -4.99 -10.77 -22.28
CA GLY A 104 -5.62 -11.39 -23.45
C GLY A 104 -7.13 -11.22 -23.33
N ARG A 105 -7.73 -10.58 -24.35
CA ARG A 105 -9.17 -10.62 -24.57
C ARG A 105 -9.56 -12.09 -24.61
N ARG A 106 -10.43 -12.52 -23.69
CA ARG A 106 -11.19 -13.74 -23.90
C ARG A 106 -12.26 -13.41 -24.93
N GLU A 107 -12.11 -13.98 -26.12
CA GLU A 107 -13.22 -14.24 -27.04
C GLU A 107 -14.11 -15.35 -26.46
#